data_AF-A0A399JBL0-F1
#
_entry.id   AF-A0A399JBL0-F1
#
_cell.length_a   1.000
_cell.length_b   1.000
_cell.length_c   1.000
_cell.angle_alpha   90.00
_cell.angle_beta   90.00
_cell.angle_gamma   90.00
#
_symmetry.space_group_name_H-M   'P 1'
#
loop_
_entity.id
_entity.type
_entity.pdbx_description
1 polymer ?
#
loop_
_entity_poly.entity_id
_entity_poly.type
_entity_poly.pdbx_seq_one_letter_code
_entity_poly.pdbx_strand_id
1 'polypeptide(L)'
;MSEDAPPRTEDGRYIVVNSRRWRATDPSIPEAFRQELVNELMNARRAVKAGEPGARERVSDAKVALGERGAPWWDEPTDTEFARRAIATANALLRHREGKSICPSDVARSIGGVSWRSRMDAVRAAVAEEASAGRLRVTQKNETVDLVAAKGPVRIVAGQRFEHAPEPKRNG
;
A
#
# COMPACT_ATOMS: atom_id res chain seq x y z
N MET A 1 4.55 14.42 20.57
CA MET A 1 5.25 13.13 20.40
C MET A 1 4.85 12.28 21.60
N SER A 2 3.96 11.30 21.42
CA SER A 2 3.29 10.63 22.55
C SER A 2 4.18 9.55 23.18
N GLU A 3 4.19 9.50 24.51
CA GLU A 3 5.02 8.67 25.41
C GLU A 3 4.75 7.15 25.38
N ASP A 4 4.08 6.59 24.37
CA ASP A 4 3.56 5.20 24.42
C ASP A 4 3.94 4.32 23.21
N ALA A 5 5.01 4.67 22.48
CA ALA A 5 5.51 3.81 21.41
C ALA A 5 6.22 2.58 22.02
N PRO A 6 5.92 1.35 21.55
CA PRO A 6 6.59 0.15 22.06
C PRO A 6 8.10 0.24 21.83
N PRO A 7 8.91 -0.30 22.77
CA PRO A 7 10.36 -0.26 22.65
C PRO A 7 10.82 -0.98 21.38
N ARG A 8 11.90 -0.49 20.78
CA ARG A 8 12.49 -1.03 19.56
C ARG A 8 13.78 -1.79 19.87
N THR A 9 14.12 -2.74 19.01
CA THR A 9 15.48 -3.31 18.98
C THR A 9 16.49 -2.23 18.59
N GLU A 10 17.76 -2.43 18.96
CA GLU A 10 18.85 -1.49 18.68
C GLU A 10 19.01 -1.19 17.17
N ASP A 11 18.83 -2.21 16.34
CA ASP A 11 18.83 -2.09 14.88
C ASP A 11 17.56 -1.41 14.30
N GLY A 12 16.57 -1.10 15.15
CA GLY A 12 15.30 -0.48 14.78
C GLY A 12 14.34 -1.38 13.97
N ARG A 13 14.74 -2.62 13.66
CA ARG A 13 14.01 -3.54 12.76
C ARG A 13 12.74 -4.10 13.38
N TYR A 14 12.67 -4.16 14.70
CA TYR A 14 11.54 -4.72 15.44
C TYR A 14 11.05 -3.77 16.53
N ILE A 15 9.75 -3.82 16.80
CA ILE A 15 9.14 -3.39 18.06
C ILE A 15 8.93 -4.60 18.97
N VAL A 16 8.98 -4.40 20.28
CA VAL A 16 8.79 -5.45 21.29
C VAL A 16 7.48 -5.20 22.04
N VAL A 17 6.55 -6.15 21.95
CA VAL A 17 5.24 -6.10 22.62
C VAL A 17 5.02 -7.41 23.34
N ASN A 18 4.79 -7.38 24.66
CA ASN A 18 4.62 -8.57 25.50
C ASN A 18 5.75 -9.60 25.28
N SER A 19 7.00 -9.13 25.27
CA SER A 19 8.21 -9.93 25.01
C SER A 19 8.28 -10.60 23.63
N ARG A 20 7.39 -10.27 22.70
CA ARG A 20 7.42 -10.75 21.30
C ARG A 20 7.90 -9.66 20.36
N ARG A 21 8.75 -10.04 19.42
CA ARG A 21 9.25 -9.15 18.36
C ARG A 21 8.27 -9.11 17.19
N TRP A 22 7.89 -7.90 16.80
CA TRP A 22 7.10 -7.64 15.60
C TRP A 22 7.90 -6.71 14.70
N ARG A 23 7.89 -6.98 13.39
CA ARG A 23 8.63 -6.14 12.44
C ARG A 23 8.11 -4.70 12.51
N ALA A 24 9.02 -3.76 12.67
CA ALA A 24 8.67 -2.35 12.68
C ALA A 24 8.30 -1.87 11.27
N THR A 25 7.49 -0.82 11.20
CA THR A 25 7.23 -0.10 9.95
C THR A 25 8.55 0.33 9.31
N ASP A 26 8.68 0.11 8.00
CA ASP A 26 9.83 0.52 7.20
C ASP A 26 10.12 2.02 7.40
N PRO A 27 11.29 2.40 7.92
CA PRO A 27 11.61 3.80 8.19
C PRO A 27 11.81 4.64 6.92
N SER A 28 12.03 4.01 5.76
CA SER A 28 12.26 4.70 4.49
C SER A 28 10.98 5.25 3.84
N ILE A 29 9.80 4.83 4.29
CA ILE A 29 8.51 5.33 3.81
C ILE A 29 8.40 6.82 4.19
N PRO A 30 8.22 7.74 3.21
CA PRO A 30 8.03 9.15 3.50
C PRO A 30 6.81 9.39 4.38
N GLU A 31 6.90 10.36 5.30
CA GLU A 31 5.91 10.57 6.36
C GLU A 31 4.48 10.73 5.85
N ALA A 32 4.28 11.47 4.76
CA ALA A 32 2.96 11.64 4.17
C ALA A 32 2.32 10.29 3.77
N PHE A 33 3.08 9.43 3.08
CA PHE A 33 2.59 8.10 2.70
C PHE A 33 2.45 7.18 3.90
N ARG A 34 3.37 7.24 4.88
CA ARG A 34 3.26 6.50 6.13
C ARG A 34 1.95 6.81 6.83
N GLN A 35 1.61 8.10 6.96
CA GLN A 35 0.38 8.54 7.61
C GLN A 35 -0.87 8.06 6.87
N GLU A 36 -0.89 8.14 5.53
CA GLU A 36 -1.99 7.59 4.71
C GLU A 36 -2.19 6.08 4.94
N LEU A 37 -1.10 5.31 4.94
CA LEU A 37 -1.12 3.85 5.15
C LEU A 37 -1.53 3.48 6.58
N VAL A 38 -1.07 4.22 7.59
CA VAL A 38 -1.50 4.04 8.99
C VAL A 38 -2.98 4.37 9.14
N ASN A 39 -3.46 5.45 8.51
CA ASN A 39 -4.88 5.81 8.53
C ASN A 39 -5.75 4.68 7.95
N GLU A 40 -5.36 4.12 6.79
CA GLU A 40 -6.07 2.97 6.24
C GLU A 40 -5.99 1.73 7.14
N LEU A 41 -4.82 1.45 7.74
CA LEU A 41 -4.70 0.35 8.70
C LEU A 41 -5.69 0.50 9.87
N MET A 42 -5.86 1.71 10.40
CA MET A 42 -6.80 1.98 11.49
C MET A 42 -8.26 1.91 11.02
N ASN A 43 -8.57 2.38 9.81
CA ASN A 43 -9.88 2.19 9.19
C ASN A 43 -10.22 0.71 9.03
N ALA A 44 -9.30 -0.07 8.46
CA ALA A 44 -9.47 -1.51 8.26
C ALA A 44 -9.63 -2.27 9.58
N ARG A 45 -8.89 -1.90 10.64
CA ARG A 45 -9.07 -2.49 11.98
C ARG A 45 -10.45 -2.21 12.57
N ARG A 46 -10.99 -1.00 12.38
CA ARG A 46 -12.36 -0.66 12.79
C ARG A 46 -13.38 -1.49 12.02
N ALA A 47 -13.21 -1.64 10.71
CA ALA A 47 -14.03 -2.50 9.86
C ALA A 47 -14.00 -3.97 10.31
N VAL A 48 -12.83 -4.50 10.70
CA VAL A 48 -12.72 -5.85 11.29
C VAL A 48 -13.54 -5.96 12.58
N LYS A 49 -13.49 -4.95 13.45
CA LYS A 49 -14.28 -4.92 14.68
C LYS A 49 -15.78 -4.85 14.41
N ALA A 50 -16.19 -4.17 13.34
CA ALA A 50 -17.58 -4.09 12.89
C ALA A 50 -18.06 -5.37 12.16
N GLY A 51 -17.16 -6.31 11.86
CA GLY A 51 -17.50 -7.54 11.14
C GLY A 51 -17.67 -7.36 9.63
N GLU A 52 -17.16 -6.26 9.06
CA GLU A 52 -17.21 -6.01 7.62
C GLU A 52 -16.47 -7.12 6.84
N PRO A 53 -17.10 -7.74 5.83
CA PRO A 53 -16.43 -8.69 4.93
C PRO A 53 -15.21 -8.02 4.27
N GLY A 54 -14.11 -8.76 4.11
CA GLY A 54 -12.93 -8.21 3.44
C GLY A 54 -11.99 -7.33 4.26
N ALA A 55 -12.39 -6.97 5.49
CA ALA A 55 -11.62 -6.04 6.31
C ALA A 55 -10.26 -6.61 6.74
N ARG A 56 -10.13 -7.94 6.81
CA ARG A 56 -8.86 -8.60 7.16
C ARG A 56 -7.85 -8.51 6.01
N GLU A 57 -8.28 -8.62 4.76
CA GLU A 57 -7.43 -8.37 3.58
C GLU A 57 -6.93 -6.93 3.58
N ARG A 58 -7.79 -5.95 3.88
CA ARG A 58 -7.40 -4.54 4.00
C ARG A 58 -6.31 -4.32 5.05
N VAL A 59 -6.44 -4.95 6.23
CA VAL A 59 -5.38 -4.94 7.26
C VAL A 59 -4.10 -5.57 6.74
N SER A 60 -4.20 -6.67 5.99
CA SER A 60 -3.03 -7.34 5.42
C SER A 60 -2.31 -6.45 4.42
N ASP A 61 -3.01 -5.85 3.47
CA ASP A 61 -2.44 -4.94 2.47
C ASP A 61 -1.75 -3.74 3.14
N ALA A 62 -2.42 -3.07 4.08
CA ALA A 62 -1.83 -1.93 4.77
C ALA A 62 -0.55 -2.33 5.54
N LYS A 63 -0.54 -3.49 6.20
CA LYS A 63 0.66 -3.99 6.90
C LYS A 63 1.79 -4.38 5.96
N VAL A 64 1.48 -4.97 4.81
CA VAL A 64 2.49 -5.28 3.78
C VAL A 64 3.06 -3.98 3.20
N ALA A 65 2.22 -3.00 2.90
CA ALA A 65 2.66 -1.68 2.41
C ALA A 65 3.60 -0.98 3.40
N LEU A 66 3.24 -0.97 4.69
CA LEU A 66 4.05 -0.46 5.80
C LEU A 66 5.35 -1.26 6.03
N GLY A 67 5.53 -2.41 5.38
CA GLY A 67 6.68 -3.28 5.53
C GLY A 67 6.63 -4.14 6.80
N GLU A 68 5.53 -4.15 7.54
CA GLU A 68 5.33 -4.94 8.77
C GLU A 68 5.07 -6.43 8.49
N ARG A 69 4.80 -6.78 7.22
CA ARG A 69 4.58 -8.14 6.71
C ARG A 69 5.22 -8.30 5.33
N GLY A 70 5.40 -9.54 4.90
CA GLY A 70 6.03 -9.88 3.61
C GLY A 70 7.55 -9.93 3.70
N ALA A 71 8.23 -9.60 2.61
CA ALA A 71 9.69 -9.50 2.58
C ALA A 71 10.19 -8.48 3.61
N PRO A 72 11.27 -8.78 4.36
CA PRO A 72 11.89 -7.80 5.24
C PRO A 72 12.42 -6.60 4.46
N TRP A 73 12.16 -5.38 4.94
CA TRP A 73 12.55 -4.15 4.23
C TRP A 73 14.04 -3.83 4.30
N TRP A 74 14.80 -4.55 5.12
CA TRP A 74 16.27 -4.43 5.21
C TRP A 74 17.02 -5.39 4.28
N ASP A 75 16.30 -6.32 3.65
CA ASP A 75 16.84 -7.25 2.64
C ASP A 75 16.38 -6.80 1.25
N GLU A 76 17.16 -7.12 0.22
CA GLU A 76 16.75 -6.88 -1.17
C GLU A 76 15.60 -7.86 -1.52
N PRO A 77 14.41 -7.38 -1.88
CA PRO A 77 13.29 -8.26 -2.21
C PRO A 77 13.48 -8.89 -3.59
N THR A 78 12.94 -10.08 -3.78
CA THR A 78 12.71 -10.62 -5.12
C THR A 78 11.69 -9.77 -5.89
N ASP A 79 11.65 -9.90 -7.22
CA ASP A 79 10.68 -9.18 -8.05
C ASP A 79 9.23 -9.48 -7.65
N THR A 80 8.92 -10.73 -7.32
CA THR A 80 7.58 -11.15 -6.86
C THR A 80 7.23 -10.53 -5.50
N GLU A 81 8.17 -10.48 -4.56
CA GLU A 81 7.96 -9.84 -3.27
C GLU A 81 7.76 -8.34 -3.39
N PHE A 82 8.55 -7.68 -4.24
CA PHE A 82 8.41 -6.27 -4.54
C PHE A 82 7.05 -5.99 -5.20
N ALA A 83 6.66 -6.76 -6.22
CA ALA A 83 5.37 -6.63 -6.89
C ALA A 83 4.21 -6.77 -5.89
N ARG A 84 4.27 -7.76 -4.99
CA ARG A 84 3.27 -7.95 -3.94
C ARG A 84 3.16 -6.72 -3.03
N ARG A 85 4.30 -6.15 -2.61
CA ARG A 85 4.31 -4.94 -1.78
C ARG A 85 3.80 -3.72 -2.55
N ALA A 86 4.11 -3.60 -3.84
CA ALA A 86 3.63 -2.53 -4.71
C ALA A 86 2.10 -2.56 -4.84
N ILE A 87 1.51 -3.73 -5.07
CA ILE A 87 0.05 -3.88 -5.18
C ILE A 87 -0.65 -3.65 -3.85
N ALA A 88 -0.12 -4.21 -2.75
CA ALA A 88 -0.64 -3.93 -1.41
C ALA A 88 -0.64 -2.41 -1.10
N THR A 89 0.41 -1.71 -1.50
CA THR A 89 0.53 -0.24 -1.36
C THR A 89 -0.50 0.48 -2.23
N ALA A 90 -0.65 0.11 -3.50
CA ALA A 90 -1.64 0.71 -4.39
C ALA A 90 -3.06 0.54 -3.83
N ASN A 91 -3.41 -0.67 -3.39
CA ASN A 91 -4.71 -0.98 -2.81
C ASN A 91 -4.97 -0.17 -1.52
N ALA A 92 -3.99 -0.11 -0.61
CA ALA A 92 -4.12 0.64 0.64
C ALA A 92 -4.30 2.14 0.39
N LEU A 93 -3.51 2.74 -0.52
CA LEU A 93 -3.65 4.15 -0.86
C LEU A 93 -4.98 4.45 -1.56
N LEU A 94 -5.46 3.60 -2.47
CA LEU A 94 -6.76 3.76 -3.12
C LEU A 94 -7.92 3.69 -2.13
N ARG A 95 -7.86 2.76 -1.16
CA ARG A 95 -8.86 2.65 -0.09
C ARG A 95 -8.81 3.88 0.82
N HIS A 96 -7.62 4.34 1.22
CA HIS A 96 -7.48 5.54 2.02
C HIS A 96 -8.07 6.79 1.34
N ARG A 97 -7.83 6.92 0.03
CA ARG A 97 -8.21 8.11 -0.74
C ARG A 97 -9.64 8.08 -1.27
N GLU A 98 -10.43 7.05 -0.91
CA GLU A 98 -11.89 6.99 -1.06
C GLU A 98 -12.38 7.38 -2.48
N GLY A 99 -11.95 6.61 -3.49
CA GLY A 99 -12.37 6.79 -4.89
C GLY A 99 -11.55 7.80 -5.70
N LYS A 100 -10.61 8.51 -5.05
CA LYS A 100 -9.62 9.32 -5.77
C LYS A 100 -8.52 8.43 -6.35
N SER A 101 -7.92 8.91 -7.43
CA SER A 101 -6.81 8.22 -8.09
C SER A 101 -5.48 8.40 -7.36
N ILE A 102 -4.54 7.50 -7.62
CA ILE A 102 -3.10 7.65 -7.34
C ILE A 102 -2.31 7.65 -8.65
N CYS A 103 -0.99 7.74 -8.60
CA CYS A 103 -0.13 7.45 -9.76
C CYS A 103 0.94 6.40 -9.43
N PRO A 104 1.60 5.78 -10.43
CA PRO A 104 2.68 4.83 -10.18
C PRO A 104 3.81 5.38 -9.29
N SER A 105 4.09 6.69 -9.38
CA SER A 105 5.10 7.30 -8.51
C SER A 105 4.67 7.44 -7.04
N ASP A 106 3.38 7.46 -6.73
CA ASP A 106 2.92 7.41 -5.33
C ASP A 106 3.32 6.07 -4.71
N VAL A 107 3.08 4.97 -5.44
CA VAL A 107 3.48 3.61 -5.03
C VAL A 107 4.99 3.50 -4.92
N ALA A 108 5.73 3.88 -5.98
CA ALA A 108 7.19 3.77 -5.99
C ALA A 108 7.84 4.60 -4.88
N ARG A 109 7.41 5.85 -4.66
CA ARG A 109 7.94 6.68 -3.57
C ARG A 109 7.62 6.15 -2.19
N SER A 110 6.49 5.45 -2.03
CA SER A 110 6.11 4.86 -0.75
C SER A 110 7.05 3.75 -0.33
N ILE A 111 7.51 2.89 -1.26
CA ILE A 111 8.21 1.63 -0.91
C ILE A 111 9.59 1.45 -1.55
N GLY A 112 10.01 2.35 -2.43
CA GLY A 112 11.28 2.24 -3.16
C GLY A 112 12.48 2.94 -2.49
N GLY A 113 12.27 3.55 -1.33
CA GLY A 113 13.30 4.30 -0.61
C GLY A 113 13.99 5.37 -1.47
N VAL A 114 15.30 5.56 -1.26
CA VAL A 114 16.11 6.51 -2.04
C VAL A 114 16.18 6.17 -3.54
N SER A 115 16.01 4.90 -3.88
CA SER A 115 16.12 4.37 -5.25
C SER A 115 14.76 4.22 -5.94
N TRP A 116 13.69 4.86 -5.46
CA TRP A 116 12.34 4.64 -5.97
C TRP A 116 12.18 4.82 -7.48
N ARG A 117 13.02 5.65 -8.13
CA ARG A 117 12.99 5.85 -9.58
C ARG A 117 13.36 4.58 -10.35
N SER A 118 14.33 3.80 -9.90
CA SER A 118 14.72 2.55 -10.59
C SER A 118 13.67 1.44 -10.42
N ARG A 119 12.78 1.56 -9.43
CA ARG A 119 11.67 0.63 -9.20
C ARG A 119 10.42 0.95 -10.03
N MET A 120 10.43 2.03 -10.82
CA MET A 120 9.25 2.48 -11.55
C MET A 120 8.73 1.41 -12.52
N ASP A 121 9.62 0.74 -13.25
CA ASP A 121 9.24 -0.27 -14.24
C ASP A 121 8.60 -1.48 -13.56
N ALA A 122 9.13 -1.92 -12.42
CA ALA A 122 8.55 -2.99 -11.62
C ALA A 122 7.15 -2.63 -11.09
N VAL A 123 6.96 -1.38 -10.62
CA VAL A 123 5.63 -0.89 -10.21
C VAL A 123 4.67 -0.88 -11.39
N ARG A 124 5.10 -0.40 -12.56
CA ARG A 124 4.27 -0.35 -13.77
C ARG A 124 3.87 -1.75 -14.23
N ALA A 125 4.81 -2.70 -14.22
CA ALA A 125 4.54 -4.09 -14.58
C ALA A 125 3.50 -4.73 -13.65
N ALA A 126 3.69 -4.60 -12.33
CA ALA A 126 2.75 -5.14 -11.34
C ALA A 126 1.34 -4.53 -11.50
N VAL A 127 1.25 -3.20 -11.64
CA VAL A 127 -0.04 -2.51 -11.82
C VAL A 127 -0.69 -2.89 -13.15
N ALA A 128 0.08 -3.09 -14.22
CA ALA A 128 -0.45 -3.54 -15.50
C ALA A 128 -1.10 -4.92 -15.39
N GLU A 129 -0.47 -5.86 -14.68
CA GLU A 129 -1.04 -7.19 -14.43
C GLU A 129 -2.38 -7.11 -13.67
N GLU A 130 -2.44 -6.29 -12.61
CA GLU A 130 -3.66 -6.03 -11.86
C GLU A 130 -4.75 -5.34 -12.70
N ALA A 131 -4.34 -4.49 -13.66
CA ALA A 131 -5.25 -3.83 -14.57
C ALA A 131 -5.81 -4.79 -15.63
N SER A 132 -5.00 -5.70 -16.17
CA SER A 132 -5.46 -6.80 -17.02
C SER A 132 -6.39 -7.74 -16.27
N ALA A 133 -6.13 -7.94 -14.97
CA ALA A 133 -7.05 -8.63 -14.07
C ALA A 133 -8.25 -7.76 -13.64
N GLY A 134 -8.43 -6.54 -14.14
CA GLY A 134 -9.58 -5.69 -13.83
C GLY A 134 -9.75 -5.34 -12.34
N ARG A 135 -8.76 -5.63 -11.50
CA ARG A 135 -8.73 -5.25 -10.07
C ARG A 135 -8.32 -3.81 -9.93
N LEU A 136 -7.39 -3.36 -10.77
CA LEU A 136 -7.06 -1.95 -10.96
C LEU A 136 -7.52 -1.48 -12.34
N ARG A 137 -7.54 -0.17 -12.53
CA ARG A 137 -7.70 0.44 -13.85
C ARG A 137 -6.76 1.62 -13.96
N VAL A 138 -6.13 1.75 -15.12
CA VAL A 138 -5.19 2.83 -15.41
C VAL A 138 -5.82 3.79 -16.40
N THR A 139 -5.75 5.08 -16.10
CA THR A 139 -6.29 6.12 -16.97
C THR A 139 -5.28 7.19 -17.33
N GLN A 140 -5.44 7.76 -18.52
CA GLN A 140 -4.74 8.95 -18.98
C GLN A 140 -5.77 9.87 -19.61
N LYS A 141 -5.83 11.14 -19.17
CA LYS A 141 -6.88 12.08 -19.59
C LYS A 141 -8.31 11.51 -19.45
N ASN A 142 -8.55 10.77 -18.37
CA ASN A 142 -9.80 10.06 -18.04
C ASN A 142 -10.16 8.86 -18.93
N GLU A 143 -9.36 8.53 -19.93
CA GLU A 143 -9.54 7.34 -20.76
C GLU A 143 -8.73 6.17 -20.21
N THR A 144 -9.27 4.96 -20.29
CA THR A 144 -8.55 3.74 -19.90
C THR A 144 -7.42 3.47 -20.89
N VAL A 145 -6.22 3.21 -20.38
CA VAL A 145 -5.02 2.95 -21.21
C VAL A 145 -4.29 1.69 -20.74
N ASP A 146 -3.60 1.04 -21.68
CA ASP A 146 -2.59 0.03 -21.36
C ASP A 146 -1.36 0.71 -20.74
N LEU A 147 -1.06 0.35 -19.48
CA LEU A 147 0.06 0.92 -18.74
C LEU A 147 1.42 0.51 -19.32
N VAL A 148 1.53 -0.63 -20.01
CA VAL A 148 2.78 -1.04 -20.63
C VAL A 148 3.14 -0.10 -21.79
N ALA A 149 2.14 0.28 -22.60
CA ALA A 149 2.32 1.16 -23.74
C ALA A 149 2.24 2.67 -23.42
N ALA A 150 1.55 3.06 -22.34
CA ALA A 150 1.26 4.45 -22.03
C ALA A 150 2.51 5.29 -21.73
N LYS A 151 2.66 6.43 -22.42
CA LYS A 151 3.73 7.39 -22.19
C LYS A 151 3.24 8.57 -21.34
N GLY A 152 4.08 9.02 -20.41
CA GLY A 152 3.80 10.19 -19.57
C GLY A 152 2.90 9.91 -18.36
N PRO A 153 2.29 10.96 -17.78
CA PRO A 153 1.50 10.83 -16.56
C PRO A 153 0.24 9.98 -16.75
N VAL A 154 0.05 9.04 -15.84
CA VAL A 154 -1.11 8.16 -15.77
C VAL A 154 -1.65 8.14 -14.34
N ARG A 155 -2.92 7.74 -14.20
CA ARG A 155 -3.62 7.59 -12.93
C ARG A 155 -4.01 6.14 -12.73
N ILE A 156 -3.94 5.66 -11.51
CA ILE A 156 -4.45 4.35 -11.09
C ILE A 156 -5.71 4.61 -10.28
N VAL A 157 -6.77 3.87 -10.58
CA VAL A 157 -8.04 3.87 -9.87
C VAL A 157 -8.47 2.43 -9.59
N ALA A 158 -9.46 2.27 -8.72
CA ALA A 158 -10.13 0.99 -8.51
C ALA A 158 -10.73 0.46 -9.83
N GLY A 159 -10.48 -0.82 -10.13
CA GLY A 159 -11.09 -1.54 -11.23
C GLY A 159 -12.47 -2.10 -10.86
N GLN A 160 -13.10 -2.78 -11.82
CA GLN A 160 -14.43 -3.39 -11.63
C GLN A 160 -14.40 -4.56 -10.64
N ARG A 161 -13.26 -5.24 -10.52
CA ARG A 161 -13.01 -6.33 -9.56
C ARG A 161 -12.21 -5.85 -8.34
N PHE A 162 -12.23 -4.55 -8.04
CA PHE A 162 -11.53 -4.04 -6.86
C PHE A 162 -12.26 -4.46 -5.60
N GLU A 163 -11.66 -5.40 -4.87
CA GLU A 163 -12.28 -5.97 -3.68
C GLU A 163 -12.10 -5.06 -2.46
N HIS A 164 -13.10 -5.12 -1.56
CA HIS A 164 -13.04 -4.55 -0.22
C HIS A 164 -12.74 -3.04 -0.24
N ALA A 165 -13.42 -2.31 -1.14
CA ALA A 165 -13.47 -0.85 -1.07
C ALA A 165 -14.06 -0.42 0.30
N PRO A 166 -13.65 0.73 0.86
CA PRO A 166 -14.26 1.22 2.08
C PRO A 166 -15.76 1.44 1.85
N GLU A 167 -16.60 1.06 2.83
CA GLU A 167 -17.99 1.47 2.79
C GLU A 167 -18.07 3.00 2.75
N PRO A 168 -18.99 3.58 1.94
CA PRO A 168 -19.21 5.01 1.97
C PRO A 168 -19.60 5.42 3.38
N LYS A 169 -18.96 6.47 3.92
CA LYS A 169 -19.29 6.99 5.23
C LYS A 169 -20.79 7.31 5.25
N ARG A 170 -21.57 6.60 6.07
CA ARG A 170 -22.97 6.96 6.32
C ARG A 170 -22.93 8.34 6.96
N ASN A 171 -23.40 9.36 6.23
CA ASN A 171 -23.62 10.68 6.82
C ASN A 171 -24.64 10.50 7.95
N GLY A 172 -24.21 10.78 9.17
CA GLY A 172 -25.08 10.86 10.35
C GLY A 172 -25.83 12.18 10.38
#